data_AF-A0A6J0BEV1-F1
#
_entry.id   AF-A0A6J0BEV1-F1
#
_cell.length_a   1.000
_cell.length_b   1.000
_cell.length_c   1.000
_cell.angle_alpha   90.00
_cell.angle_beta   90.00
_cell.angle_gamma   90.00
#
_symmetry.space_group_name_H-M   'P 1'
#
loop_
_entity.id
_entity.type
_entity.pdbx_description
1 polymer ?
#
loop_
_entity_poly.entity_id
_entity_poly.type
_entity_poly.pdbx_seq_one_letter_code
_entity_poly.pdbx_strand_id
1 'polypeptide(L)'
;MKTVIAAELHRQARRNYPRRFVNVRGLDETWRADLVDMTAYKSCNKGYKYLLIIIDIFSEYAWAVPIKSKSGKDVTAAMKSVLTQSRIPRHLHVGRGEEFYNSEFKALVKHHNIN
;
A
#
# COMPACT_ATOMS: atom_id res chain seq x y z
N MET A 1 34.24 -10.75 46.75
CA MET A 1 33.65 -11.35 45.53
C MET A 1 33.40 -10.22 44.54
N LYS A 2 33.97 -10.30 43.32
CA LYS A 2 33.73 -9.29 42.27
C LYS A 2 32.48 -9.70 41.49
N THR A 3 31.44 -8.87 41.52
CA THR A 3 30.21 -9.06 40.74
C THR A 3 30.53 -8.76 39.28
N VAL A 4 30.47 -9.77 38.42
CA VAL A 4 30.60 -9.59 36.97
C VAL A 4 29.23 -9.15 36.46
N ILE A 5 29.08 -7.88 36.09
CA ILE A 5 27.88 -7.39 35.42
C ILE A 5 27.96 -7.88 33.98
N ALA A 6 27.05 -8.78 33.59
CA ALA A 6 26.93 -9.22 32.21
C ALA A 6 26.51 -8.03 31.33
N ALA A 7 27.38 -7.60 30.42
CA ALA A 7 27.04 -6.58 29.44
C ALA A 7 26.14 -7.21 28.37
N GLU A 8 24.81 -7.05 28.51
CA GLU A 8 23.89 -7.44 27.44
C GLU A 8 24.07 -6.53 26.24
N LEU A 9 24.41 -7.13 25.09
CA LEU A 9 24.53 -6.43 23.82
C LEU A 9 23.11 -6.09 23.31
N HIS A 10 22.51 -4.99 23.79
CA HIS A 10 21.26 -4.44 23.25
C HIS A 10 21.47 -3.83 21.86
N ARG A 11 21.79 -4.67 20.87
CA ARG A 11 21.82 -4.28 19.47
C ARG A 11 21.00 -5.29 18.68
N GLN A 12 19.99 -4.78 17.96
CA GLN A 12 19.17 -5.58 17.06
C GLN A 12 20.09 -6.32 16.06
N ALA A 13 19.87 -7.63 15.89
CA ALA A 13 20.63 -8.43 14.95
C ALA A 13 20.45 -7.85 13.53
N ARG A 14 21.51 -7.24 12.97
CA ARG A 14 21.49 -6.73 11.60
C ARG A 14 21.55 -7.91 10.65
N ARG A 15 20.39 -8.35 10.14
CA ARG A 15 20.31 -9.39 9.13
C ARG A 15 20.49 -8.75 7.75
N ASN A 16 21.61 -9.02 7.09
CA ASN A 16 21.82 -8.64 5.70
C ASN A 16 21.09 -9.66 4.82
N TYR A 17 19.98 -9.27 4.20
CA TYR A 17 19.28 -10.05 3.20
C TYR A 17 19.13 -9.22 1.92
N PRO A 18 19.07 -9.84 0.74
CA PRO A 18 18.81 -9.12 -0.50
C PRO A 18 17.49 -8.37 -0.38
N ARG A 19 17.54 -7.05 -0.52
CA ARG A 19 16.36 -6.18 -0.59
C ARG A 19 16.24 -5.65 -2.00
N ARG A 20 15.01 -5.62 -2.52
CA ARG A 20 14.75 -4.97 -3.80
C ARG A 20 14.89 -3.46 -3.61
N PHE A 21 15.81 -2.85 -4.33
CA PHE A 21 15.93 -1.40 -4.33
C PHE A 21 14.70 -0.79 -5.01
N VAL A 22 14.02 0.12 -4.33
CA VAL A 22 12.94 0.92 -4.91
C VAL A 22 13.60 2.19 -5.41
N ASN A 23 13.59 2.40 -6.72
CA ASN A 23 14.07 3.65 -7.30
C ASN A 23 13.00 4.72 -7.06
N VAL A 24 13.40 5.84 -6.47
CA VAL A 24 12.52 6.95 -6.13
C VAL A 24 13.10 8.20 -6.82
N ARG A 25 12.56 8.56 -7.98
CA ARG A 25 13.10 9.61 -8.86
C ARG A 25 12.39 10.94 -8.72
N GLY A 26 11.16 10.97 -8.21
CA GLY A 26 10.43 12.22 -8.01
C GLY A 26 8.96 12.04 -7.63
N LEU A 27 8.30 13.18 -7.42
CA LEU A 27 6.88 13.28 -7.11
C LEU A 27 6.03 12.58 -8.18
N ASP A 28 5.06 11.77 -7.75
CA ASP A 28 4.15 11.02 -8.64
C ASP A 28 4.86 10.09 -9.64
N GLU A 29 6.14 9.77 -9.43
CA GLU A 29 6.82 8.82 -10.29
C GLU A 29 6.29 7.40 -10.03
N THR A 30 6.29 6.97 -8.77
CA THR A 30 5.82 5.64 -8.37
C THR A 30 4.91 5.74 -7.17
N TRP A 31 3.69 5.26 -7.33
CA TRP A 31 2.79 5.00 -6.21
C TRP A 31 2.80 3.52 -5.84
N ARG A 32 2.58 3.23 -4.56
CA ARG A 32 2.37 1.87 -4.07
C ARG A 32 0.98 1.75 -3.46
N ALA A 33 0.25 0.71 -3.83
CA ALA A 33 -1.06 0.45 -3.26
C ALA A 33 -1.18 -0.97 -2.67
N ASP A 34 -1.91 -1.08 -1.56
CA ASP A 34 -2.18 -2.34 -0.87
C ASP A 34 -3.52 -2.27 -0.12
N LEU A 35 -4.03 -3.43 0.29
CA LEU A 35 -5.21 -3.55 1.14
C LEU A 35 -4.82 -3.92 2.57
N VAL A 36 -5.36 -3.15 3.52
CA VAL A 36 -5.31 -3.50 4.94
C VAL A 36 -6.60 -4.18 5.34
N ASP A 37 -6.51 -5.35 5.97
CA ASP A 37 -7.66 -6.07 6.52
C ASP A 37 -8.06 -5.50 7.89
N MET A 38 -9.26 -4.93 7.93
CA MET A 38 -9.91 -4.33 9.09
C MET A 38 -11.20 -5.09 9.46
N THR A 39 -11.37 -6.33 8.99
CA THR A 39 -12.61 -7.10 9.14
C THR A 39 -13.01 -7.28 10.61
N ALA A 40 -12.03 -7.39 11.52
CA ALA A 40 -12.27 -7.47 12.96
C ALA A 40 -13.07 -6.27 13.51
N TYR A 41 -12.96 -5.11 12.87
CA TYR A 41 -13.60 -3.86 13.28
C TYR A 41 -14.89 -3.55 12.51
N LYS A 42 -15.41 -4.50 11.73
CA LYS A 42 -16.61 -4.29 10.88
C LYS A 42 -17.81 -3.73 11.66
N SER A 43 -18.01 -4.18 12.91
CA SER A 43 -19.12 -3.77 13.77
C SER A 43 -19.05 -2.30 14.18
N CYS A 44 -17.85 -1.77 14.44
CA CYS A 44 -17.64 -0.37 14.78
C CYS A 44 -17.33 0.53 13.58
N ASN A 45 -16.94 -0.05 12.43
CA ASN A 45 -16.59 0.68 11.20
C ASN A 45 -17.73 0.74 10.18
N LYS A 46 -19.00 0.83 10.60
CA LYS A 46 -20.17 0.97 9.69
C LYS A 46 -20.19 -0.07 8.55
N GLY A 47 -19.68 -1.27 8.81
CA GLY A 47 -19.60 -2.36 7.83
C GLY A 47 -18.40 -2.31 6.86
N TYR A 48 -17.50 -1.33 6.97
CA TYR A 48 -16.23 -1.32 6.24
C TYR A 48 -15.31 -2.40 6.79
N LYS A 49 -14.64 -3.12 5.88
CA LYS A 49 -13.80 -4.28 6.21
C LYS A 49 -12.36 -4.12 5.75
N TYR A 50 -12.09 -3.26 4.78
CA TYR A 50 -10.75 -3.07 4.25
C TYR A 50 -10.46 -1.58 4.06
N LEU A 51 -9.18 -1.23 4.05
CA LEU A 51 -8.68 0.08 3.64
C LEU A 51 -7.77 -0.11 2.43
N LEU A 52 -8.10 0.53 1.32
CA LEU A 52 -7.16 0.72 0.22
C LEU A 52 -6.20 1.84 0.60
N ILE A 53 -4.95 1.47 0.82
CA ILE A 53 -3.87 2.40 1.11
C ILE A 53 -3.10 2.62 -0.20
N ILE A 54 -2.90 3.89 -0.57
CA ILE A 54 -2.12 4.30 -1.73
C ILE A 54 -1.11 5.32 -1.23
N ILE A 55 0.18 5.14 -1.54
CA ILE A 55 1.26 5.99 -1.06
C ILE A 55 2.09 6.43 -2.26
N ASP A 56 2.28 7.74 -2.40
CA ASP A 56 3.33 8.30 -3.26
C ASP A 56 4.70 8.08 -2.58
N ILE A 57 5.56 7.26 -3.19
CA ILE A 57 6.81 6.80 -2.55
C ILE A 57 7.79 7.97 -2.33
N PHE A 58 7.75 9.01 -3.16
CA PHE A 58 8.68 10.14 -3.04
C PHE A 58 8.28 11.10 -1.92
N SER A 59 7.00 11.48 -1.86
CA SER A 59 6.51 12.45 -0.88
C SER A 59 6.03 11.82 0.44
N GLU A 60 5.92 10.49 0.48
CA GLU A 60 5.26 9.73 1.55
C GLU A 60 3.79 10.13 1.78
N TYR A 61 3.18 10.86 0.84
CA TYR A 61 1.78 11.23 0.92
C TYR A 61 0.89 10.00 0.74
N ALA A 62 -0.03 9.77 1.68
CA ALA A 62 -0.90 8.60 1.69
C ALA A 62 -2.38 8.97 1.52
N TRP A 63 -3.07 8.20 0.69
CA TRP A 63 -4.53 8.14 0.64
C TRP A 63 -5.00 6.84 1.30
N ALA A 64 -6.05 6.93 2.12
CA ALA A 64 -6.70 5.79 2.74
C ALA A 64 -8.19 5.79 2.40
N VAL A 65 -8.63 4.80 1.63
CA VAL A 65 -10.02 4.70 1.17
C VAL A 65 -10.69 3.47 1.79
N PRO A 66 -11.71 3.64 2.65
CA PRO A 66 -12.41 2.50 3.25
C PRO A 66 -13.32 1.83 2.22
N ILE A 67 -13.24 0.49 2.13
CA ILE A 67 -14.07 -0.33 1.24
C ILE A 67 -14.75 -1.47 2.00
N LYS A 68 -15.95 -1.83 1.54
CA LYS A 68 -16.78 -2.86 2.18
C LYS A 68 -16.48 -4.27 1.69
N SER A 69 -15.87 -4.43 0.52
CA SER A 69 -15.40 -5.74 0.04
C SER A 69 -14.03 -5.61 -0.63
N LYS A 70 -13.28 -6.71 -0.66
CA LYS A 70 -12.04 -6.84 -1.43
C LYS A 70 -12.29 -7.21 -2.90
N SER A 71 -13.52 -7.00 -3.40
CA SER A 71 -13.82 -7.32 -4.79
C SER A 71 -13.05 -6.38 -5.72
N GLY A 72 -12.67 -6.88 -6.89
CA GLY A 72 -11.97 -6.07 -7.88
C GLY A 72 -12.75 -4.81 -8.27
N LYS A 73 -14.08 -4.87 -8.29
CA LYS A 73 -14.96 -3.73 -8.56
C LYS A 73 -14.83 -2.63 -7.50
N ASP A 74 -14.93 -3.00 -6.22
CA ASP A 74 -14.83 -2.04 -5.11
C ASP A 74 -13.44 -1.41 -5.03
N VAL A 75 -12.39 -2.20 -5.24
CA VAL A 75 -11.00 -1.70 -5.29
C VAL A 75 -10.79 -0.77 -6.47
N THR A 76 -11.33 -1.11 -7.64
CA THR A 76 -11.25 -0.25 -8.84
C THR A 76 -12.00 1.06 -8.64
N ALA A 77 -13.19 1.03 -8.05
CA ALA A 77 -13.95 2.23 -7.74
C ALA A 77 -13.22 3.14 -6.74
N ALA A 78 -12.59 2.56 -5.71
CA ALA A 78 -11.77 3.29 -4.73
C ALA A 78 -10.50 3.89 -5.35
N MET A 79 -9.80 3.15 -6.21
CA MET A 79 -8.65 3.70 -6.94
C MET A 79 -9.07 4.83 -7.88
N LYS A 80 -10.20 4.65 -8.60
CA LYS A 80 -10.74 5.66 -9.50
C LYS A 80 -11.09 6.96 -8.77
N SER A 81 -11.65 6.89 -7.57
CA SER A 81 -11.98 8.12 -6.81
C SER A 81 -10.73 8.91 -6.47
N VAL A 82 -9.63 8.24 -6.08
CA VAL A 82 -8.34 8.89 -5.80
C VAL A 82 -7.76 9.50 -7.07
N LEU A 83 -7.68 8.76 -8.18
CA LEU A 83 -7.15 9.27 -9.45
C LEU A 83 -7.97 10.43 -10.03
N THR A 84 -9.27 10.52 -9.69
CA THR A 84 -10.16 11.61 -10.15
C THR A 84 -10.00 12.87 -9.30
N GLN A 85 -9.77 12.72 -7.99
CA GLN A 85 -9.71 13.84 -7.04
C GLN A 85 -8.28 14.36 -6.82
N SER A 86 -7.28 13.60 -7.26
CA SER A 86 -5.88 13.79 -6.89
C SER A 86 -4.98 13.77 -8.13
N ARG A 87 -3.71 13.43 -7.90
CA ARG A 87 -2.65 13.32 -8.88
C ARG A 87 -2.70 11.94 -9.57
N ILE A 88 -1.90 11.76 -10.62
CA ILE A 88 -1.82 10.50 -11.38
C ILE A 88 -0.34 10.07 -11.43
N PRO A 89 -0.01 8.84 -10.98
CA PRO A 89 1.37 8.37 -11.00
C PRO A 89 1.80 7.90 -12.39
N ARG A 90 3.11 7.88 -12.64
CA ARG A 90 3.68 7.22 -13.83
C ARG A 90 3.68 5.70 -13.68
N HIS A 91 4.00 5.20 -12.49
CA HIS A 91 4.09 3.77 -12.18
C HIS A 91 3.23 3.43 -10.97
N LEU A 92 2.52 2.30 -11.03
CA LEU A 92 1.74 1.80 -9.90
C LEU A 92 2.20 0.40 -9.47
N HIS A 93 2.73 0.30 -8.26
CA HIS A 93 3.12 -0.95 -7.65
C HIS A 93 2.00 -1.49 -6.75
N VAL A 94 1.42 -2.63 -7.11
CA VAL A 94 0.42 -3.35 -6.32
C VAL A 94 0.94 -4.71 -5.86
N GLY A 95 0.32 -5.25 -4.81
CA GLY A 95 0.53 -6.65 -4.39
C GLY A 95 0.02 -7.64 -5.45
N ARG A 96 0.30 -8.93 -5.25
CA ARG A 96 -0.16 -10.03 -6.13
C ARG A 96 -1.62 -10.46 -5.86
N GLY A 97 -2.40 -9.65 -5.16
CA GLY A 97 -3.79 -9.95 -4.81
C GLY A 97 -4.71 -9.83 -6.02
N GLU A 98 -5.60 -10.81 -6.21
CA GLU A 98 -6.52 -10.89 -7.36
C GLU A 98 -7.41 -9.65 -7.52
N GLU A 99 -7.65 -8.92 -6.44
CA GLU A 99 -8.38 -7.66 -6.44
C GLU A 99 -7.81 -6.62 -7.42
N PHE A 100 -6.50 -6.66 -7.71
CA PHE A 100 -5.84 -5.75 -8.65
C PHE A 100 -5.69 -6.33 -10.07
N TYR A 101 -5.87 -7.65 -10.25
CA TYR A 101 -5.65 -8.33 -11.54
C TYR A 101 -6.94 -8.61 -12.32
N ASN A 102 -7.96 -7.77 -12.15
CA ASN A 102 -9.23 -7.87 -12.88
C ASN A 102 -9.25 -6.95 -14.12
N SER A 103 -10.21 -7.18 -15.03
CA SER A 103 -10.33 -6.42 -16.29
C SER A 103 -10.65 -4.94 -16.07
N GLU A 104 -11.46 -4.60 -15.07
CA GLU A 104 -11.85 -3.23 -14.77
C GLU A 104 -10.67 -2.41 -14.25
N PHE A 105 -9.87 -2.98 -13.33
CA PHE A 105 -8.66 -2.33 -12.80
C PHE A 105 -7.62 -2.11 -13.90
N LYS A 106 -7.40 -3.13 -14.75
CA LYS A 106 -6.50 -3.00 -15.92
C LYS A 106 -6.97 -1.92 -16.88
N ALA A 107 -8.29 -1.82 -17.13
CA ALA A 107 -8.85 -0.78 -17.97
C ALA A 107 -8.66 0.62 -17.36
N LEU A 108 -8.84 0.76 -16.03
CA LEU A 108 -8.60 2.01 -15.31
C LEU A 108 -7.13 2.47 -15.43
N VAL A 109 -6.18 1.58 -15.11
CA VAL A 109 -4.74 1.85 -15.20
C VAL A 109 -4.35 2.25 -16.62
N LYS A 110 -4.85 1.53 -17.63
CA LYS A 110 -4.63 1.85 -19.04
C LYS A 110 -5.24 3.19 -19.44
N HIS A 111 -6.44 3.52 -18.97
CA HIS A 111 -7.11 4.79 -19.26
C HIS A 111 -6.30 6.00 -18.78
N HIS A 112 -5.65 5.87 -17.62
CA HIS A 112 -4.79 6.91 -17.05
C HIS A 112 -3.32 6.84 -17.53
N ASN A 113 -2.99 5.96 -18.49
CA ASN A 113 -1.63 5.73 -18.98
C ASN A 113 -0.61 5.43 -17.86
N ILE A 114 -1.04 4.70 -16.83
CA ILE A 114 -0.21 4.27 -15.72
C ILE A 114 0.46 2.95 -16.13
N ASN A 115 1.75 2.80 -15.83
CA ASN A 115 2.53 1.59 -16.12
C ASN A 115 2.59 0.62 -14.94
#